data_AF-G0MVW1-F1
#
_entry.id   AF-G0MVW1-F1
#
_cell.length_a   1.000
_cell.length_b   1.000
_cell.length_c   1.000
_cell.angle_alpha   90.00
_cell.angle_beta   90.00
_cell.angle_gamma   90.00
#
_symmetry.space_group_name_H-M   'P 1'
#
loop_
_entity.id
_entity.type
_entity.pdbx_description
1 polymer ?
#
loop_
_entity_poly.entity_id
_entity_poly.type
_entity_poly.pdbx_seq_one_letter_code
_entity_poly.pdbx_strand_id
1 'polypeptide(L)'
;MSDLKKLFAKSDETDAVLVVQGHKMHVNKAFDNMKKCYCLDFVTMDALDLADRFLLPHLKSLLELSLIVSSEMDFWSKVETGGKHQLNDLLDNGLKEMKKSGVYRVSELRSSATFRKLPASAQVKILTRYLELFYF
;
A
#
# COMPACT_ATOMS: atom_id res chain seq x y z
N MET A 1 12.80 1.04 10.20
CA MET A 1 12.80 -0.08 11.17
C MET A 1 12.79 0.32 12.66
N SER A 2 13.29 1.51 13.08
CA SER A 2 13.38 1.92 14.50
C SER A 2 12.04 2.17 15.20
N ASP A 3 11.07 2.72 14.49
CA ASP A 3 9.84 3.21 15.11
C ASP A 3 8.75 2.15 15.25
N LEU A 4 8.82 1.08 14.44
CA LEU A 4 7.92 -0.07 14.56
C LEU A 4 8.11 -0.81 15.90
N LYS A 5 9.35 -0.91 16.40
CA LYS A 5 9.63 -1.55 17.70
C LYS A 5 9.01 -0.79 18.87
N LYS A 6 8.86 0.53 18.75
CA LYS A 6 8.18 1.34 19.77
C LYS A 6 6.67 1.10 19.75
N LEU A 7 6.09 0.91 18.56
CA LEU A 7 4.66 0.68 18.38
C LEU A 7 4.18 -0.64 19.02
N PHE A 8 5.05 -1.65 19.08
CA PHE A 8 4.76 -2.99 19.61
C PHE A 8 5.58 -3.33 20.86
N ALA A 9 6.10 -2.30 21.53
CA ALA A 9 6.74 -2.47 22.83
C ALA A 9 5.69 -2.92 23.85
N LYS A 10 6.14 -3.70 24.84
CA LYS A 10 5.27 -4.13 25.93
C LYS A 10 4.69 -2.90 26.63
N SER A 11 3.37 -2.85 26.73
CA SER A 11 2.65 -1.88 27.55
C SER A 11 1.69 -2.58 28.51
N ASP A 12 1.18 -1.84 29.48
CA ASP A 12 0.20 -2.35 30.45
C ASP A 12 -1.15 -2.70 29.79
N GLU A 13 -1.36 -2.26 28.55
CA GLU A 13 -2.53 -2.56 27.72
C GLU A 13 -2.27 -3.71 26.73
N THR A 14 -1.25 -4.55 26.95
CA THR A 14 -0.98 -5.67 26.04
C THR A 14 -2.03 -6.78 26.22
N ASP A 15 -2.84 -7.02 25.20
CA ASP A 15 -3.85 -8.09 25.20
C ASP A 15 -3.35 -9.40 24.60
N ALA A 16 -2.41 -9.35 23.65
CA ALA A 16 -1.82 -10.54 23.08
C ALA A 16 -0.35 -10.29 22.71
N VAL A 17 0.41 -11.38 22.59
CA VAL A 17 1.81 -11.35 22.15
C VAL A 17 1.93 -12.18 20.89
N LEU A 18 2.23 -11.52 19.78
CA LEU A 18 2.53 -12.18 18.51
C LEU A 18 4.02 -12.49 18.43
N VAL A 19 4.37 -13.70 17.98
CA VAL A 19 5.77 -14.07 17.74
C VAL A 19 5.98 -14.21 16.24
N VAL A 20 6.83 -13.35 15.70
CA VAL A 20 7.12 -13.25 14.26
C VAL A 20 8.61 -13.40 14.05
N GLN A 21 9.05 -14.46 13.37
CA GLN A 21 10.48 -14.72 13.11
C GLN A 21 11.35 -14.63 14.38
N GLY A 22 10.85 -15.19 15.50
CA GLY A 22 11.52 -15.14 16.80
C GLY A 22 11.41 -13.81 17.57
N HIS A 23 10.83 -12.77 16.96
CA HIS A 23 10.62 -11.47 17.60
C HIS A 23 9.23 -11.40 18.22
N LYS A 24 9.14 -10.99 19.49
CA LYS A 24 7.88 -10.77 20.21
C LYS A 24 7.35 -9.38 19.92
N MET A 25 6.08 -9.29 19.55
CA MET A 25 5.34 -8.06 19.30
C MET A 25 4.14 -8.03 20.24
N HIS A 26 4.08 -7.03 21.11
CA HIS A 26 2.98 -6.85 22.05
C HIS A 26 1.86 -6.09 21.35
N VAL A 27 0.67 -6.68 21.30
CA VAL A 27 -0.52 -6.10 20.64
C VAL A 27 -1.65 -5.91 21.66
N ASN A 28 -2.43 -4.85 21.49
CA ASN A 28 -3.56 -4.45 22.33
C ASN A 28 -4.88 -4.74 21.57
N LYS A 29 -5.93 -5.18 22.27
CA LYS A 29 -7.30 -5.41 21.75
C LYS A 29 -8.00 -4.09 21.42
N ALA A 30 -7.48 -2.96 21.87
CA ALA A 30 -8.07 -1.66 21.60
C ALA A 30 -7.74 -1.19 20.17
N PHE A 31 -8.68 -1.47 19.27
CA PHE A 31 -8.89 -0.81 17.98
C PHE A 31 -9.12 0.72 18.08
N ASP A 32 -9.03 1.32 19.28
CA ASP A 32 -9.34 2.74 19.54
C ASP A 32 -8.15 3.71 19.44
N ASN A 33 -6.90 3.22 19.54
CA ASN A 33 -5.73 4.12 19.53
C ASN A 33 -5.21 4.48 18.12
N MET A 34 -5.84 3.97 17.05
CA MET A 34 -5.54 4.40 15.68
C MET A 34 -5.94 5.87 15.42
N LYS A 35 -6.72 6.50 16.32
CA LYS A 35 -7.05 7.93 16.26
C LYS A 35 -5.91 8.87 16.66
N LYS A 36 -4.81 8.37 17.23
CA LYS A 36 -3.75 9.23 17.81
C LYS A 36 -2.40 9.23 17.07
N CYS A 37 -2.22 8.44 16.02
CA CYS A 37 -0.95 8.35 15.31
C CYS A 37 -1.00 9.11 13.97
N TYR A 38 -0.86 10.43 14.04
CA TYR A 38 -0.48 11.27 12.90
C TYR A 38 1.03 11.14 12.66
N CYS A 39 1.47 10.05 12.02
CA CYS A 39 2.86 9.86 11.55
C CYS A 39 2.87 8.75 10.48
N LEU A 40 2.12 8.89 9.38
CA LEU A 40 2.12 7.88 8.30
C LEU A 40 2.91 8.29 7.06
N ASP A 41 3.56 9.45 7.05
CA ASP A 41 4.13 10.00 5.82
C ASP A 41 5.45 9.34 5.39
N PHE A 42 6.15 8.60 6.27
CA PHE A 42 7.46 7.99 5.97
C PHE A 42 7.52 6.45 6.08
N VAL A 43 6.39 5.80 6.41
CA VAL A 43 6.33 4.36 6.77
C VAL A 43 5.29 3.60 5.93
N THR A 44 4.92 4.11 4.76
CA THR A 44 3.78 3.60 4.01
C THR A 44 4.00 2.19 3.44
N MET A 45 5.19 1.89 2.90
CA MET A 45 5.48 0.57 2.32
C MET A 45 5.56 -0.54 3.39
N ASP A 46 6.29 -0.29 4.48
CA ASP A 46 6.39 -1.22 5.61
C ASP A 46 5.00 -1.45 6.26
N ALA A 47 4.18 -0.41 6.35
CA ALA A 47 2.83 -0.50 6.91
C ALA A 47 1.87 -1.28 6.01
N LEU A 48 1.98 -1.13 4.67
CA LEU A 48 1.17 -1.90 3.73
C LEU A 48 1.53 -3.39 3.75
N ASP A 49 2.81 -3.73 3.76
CA ASP A 49 3.26 -5.13 3.90
C ASP A 49 2.73 -5.72 5.22
N LEU A 50 2.70 -4.93 6.31
CA LEU A 50 2.16 -5.34 7.60
C LEU A 50 0.64 -5.51 7.57
N ALA A 51 -0.07 -4.58 6.94
CA ALA A 51 -1.52 -4.62 6.81
C ALA A 51 -1.98 -5.82 5.98
N ASP A 52 -1.26 -6.15 4.91
CA ASP A 52 -1.49 -7.37 4.14
C ASP A 52 -1.22 -8.62 4.97
N ARG A 53 -0.09 -8.65 5.69
CA ARG A 53 0.31 -9.80 6.49
C ARG A 53 -0.66 -10.12 7.62
N PHE A 54 -1.21 -9.10 8.28
CA PHE A 54 -2.17 -9.27 9.38
C PHE A 54 -3.63 -9.20 8.93
N LEU A 55 -3.89 -9.11 7.62
CA LEU A 55 -5.24 -9.03 7.06
C LEU A 55 -6.05 -7.88 7.69
N LEU A 56 -5.48 -6.67 7.68
CA LEU A 56 -6.06 -5.45 8.23
C LEU A 56 -6.65 -4.55 7.11
N PRO A 57 -7.83 -4.87 6.54
CA PRO A 57 -8.38 -4.14 5.40
C PRO A 57 -8.67 -2.67 5.72
N HIS A 58 -9.06 -2.36 6.96
CA HIS A 58 -9.33 -0.98 7.37
C HIS A 58 -8.07 -0.11 7.33
N LEU A 59 -6.94 -0.64 7.79
CA LEU A 59 -5.66 0.05 7.73
C LEU A 59 -5.23 0.27 6.28
N LYS A 60 -5.43 -0.72 5.40
CA LYS A 60 -5.15 -0.56 3.96
C LYS A 60 -5.94 0.57 3.34
N SER A 61 -7.25 0.66 3.63
CA SER A 61 -8.10 1.74 3.12
C SER A 61 -7.62 3.13 3.58
N LEU A 62 -7.18 3.26 4.84
CA LEU A 62 -6.65 4.51 5.36
C LEU A 62 -5.29 4.88 4.74
N LEU A 63 -4.41 3.89 4.56
CA LEU A 63 -3.12 4.09 3.88
C LEU A 63 -3.33 4.46 2.41
N GLU A 64 -4.26 3.80 1.72
CA GLU A 64 -4.62 4.10 0.33
C GLU A 64 -5.03 5.56 0.15
N LEU A 65 -5.87 6.11 1.03
CA LEU A 65 -6.24 7.52 0.99
C LEU A 65 -5.03 8.45 1.15
N SER A 66 -4.12 8.16 2.10
CA SER A 66 -2.91 8.97 2.28
C SER A 66 -1.99 8.95 1.05
N LEU A 67 -1.86 7.80 0.39
CA LEU A 67 -1.05 7.63 -0.82
C LEU A 67 -1.65 8.34 -2.03
N ILE A 68 -2.98 8.38 -2.15
CA ILE A 68 -3.67 9.11 -3.22
C ILE A 68 -3.42 10.62 -3.11
N VAL A 69 -3.48 11.16 -1.88
CA VAL A 69 -3.34 12.61 -1.63
C VAL A 69 -1.88 13.06 -1.65
N SER A 70 -0.92 12.15 -1.46
CA SER A 70 0.50 12.47 -1.49
C SER A 70 0.93 13.03 -2.87
N SER A 71 1.47 14.25 -2.86
CA SER A 71 2.06 14.89 -4.04
C SER A 71 3.46 14.38 -4.36
N GLU A 72 4.10 13.66 -3.43
CA GLU A 72 5.45 13.11 -3.61
C GLU A 72 5.45 11.77 -4.35
N MET A 73 4.34 11.03 -4.28
CA MET A 73 4.22 9.76 -4.97
C MET A 73 3.86 9.99 -6.44
N ASP A 74 4.80 9.66 -7.32
CA ASP A 74 4.55 9.71 -8.75
C ASP A 74 3.54 8.64 -9.19
N PHE A 75 2.92 8.85 -10.34
CA PHE A 75 1.85 7.96 -10.83
C PHE A 75 2.35 6.52 -11.04
N TRP A 76 3.62 6.28 -11.38
CA TRP A 76 4.16 4.92 -11.51
C TRP A 76 4.21 4.23 -10.16
N SER A 77 4.74 4.93 -9.16
CA SER A 77 4.79 4.44 -7.78
C SER A 77 3.39 4.11 -7.24
N LYS A 78 2.37 4.90 -7.60
CA LYS A 78 0.96 4.62 -7.27
C LYS A 78 0.45 3.34 -7.95
N VAL A 79 0.67 3.20 -9.26
CA VAL A 79 0.23 2.02 -10.04
C VAL A 79 0.92 0.75 -9.54
N GLU A 80 2.22 0.82 -9.26
CA GLU A 80 2.99 -0.29 -8.74
C GLU A 80 2.50 -0.73 -7.37
N THR A 81 2.41 0.21 -6.43
CA THR A 81 1.97 -0.04 -5.05
C THR A 81 0.53 -0.55 -5.03
N GLY A 82 -0.37 0.07 -5.79
CA GLY A 82 -1.77 -0.35 -5.90
C GLY A 82 -1.94 -1.74 -6.50
N GLY A 83 -1.14 -2.09 -7.51
CA GLY A 83 -1.08 -3.43 -8.06
C GLY A 83 -0.58 -4.47 -7.05
N LYS A 84 0.55 -4.20 -6.40
CA LYS A 84 1.21 -5.10 -5.42
C LYS A 84 0.30 -5.38 -4.22
N HIS A 85 -0.27 -4.33 -3.64
CA HIS A 85 -1.05 -4.38 -2.40
C HIS A 85 -2.56 -4.42 -2.62
N GLN A 86 -3.02 -4.58 -3.87
CA GLN A 86 -4.45 -4.64 -4.21
C GLN A 86 -5.24 -3.39 -3.76
N LEU A 87 -4.63 -2.22 -3.78
CA LEU A 87 -5.26 -0.92 -3.48
C LEU A 87 -5.85 -0.37 -4.78
N ASN A 88 -7.15 -0.60 -4.98
CA ASN A 88 -7.83 -0.34 -6.25
C ASN A 88 -7.99 1.16 -6.53
N ASP A 89 -8.30 1.97 -5.53
CA ASP A 89 -8.50 3.40 -5.68
C ASP A 89 -7.16 4.10 -5.95
N LEU A 90 -6.07 3.65 -5.32
CA LEU A 90 -4.72 4.12 -5.61
C LEU A 90 -4.29 3.76 -7.02
N LEU A 91 -4.55 2.51 -7.44
CA LEU A 91 -4.25 2.06 -8.79
C LEU A 91 -5.02 2.88 -9.83
N ASP A 92 -6.33 3.05 -9.64
CA ASP A 92 -7.18 3.82 -10.54
C ASP A 92 -6.77 5.30 -10.57
N ASN A 93 -6.34 5.87 -9.44
CA ASN A 93 -5.79 7.22 -9.36
C ASN A 93 -4.51 7.36 -10.20
N GLY A 94 -3.53 6.48 -10.01
CA GLY A 94 -2.28 6.50 -10.78
C GLY A 94 -2.51 6.31 -12.28
N LEU A 95 -3.41 5.41 -12.68
CA LEU A 95 -3.76 5.22 -14.09
C LEU A 95 -4.46 6.44 -14.70
N LYS A 96 -5.33 7.13 -13.94
CA LYS A 96 -5.96 8.38 -14.38
C LYS A 96 -4.94 9.52 -14.52
N GLU A 97 -3.96 9.61 -13.63
CA GLU A 97 -2.85 10.58 -13.74
C GLU A 97 -1.99 10.30 -14.97
N MET A 98 -1.67 9.03 -15.22
CA MET A 98 -0.97 8.59 -16.42
C MET A 98 -1.73 9.02 -17.69
N LYS A 99 -3.06 8.83 -17.74
CA LYS A 99 -3.92 9.31 -18.83
C LYS A 99 -3.79 10.81 -19.06
N LYS A 100 -3.91 11.59 -17.99
CA LYS A 100 -3.86 13.07 -18.04
C LYS A 100 -2.52 13.56 -18.55
N SER A 101 -1.43 12.88 -18.21
CA SER A 101 -0.10 13.24 -18.69
C SER A 101 -0.01 13.15 -20.22
N GLY A 102 -0.76 12.25 -20.85
CA GLY A 102 -0.68 11.97 -22.29
C GLY A 102 0.68 11.38 -22.72
N VAL A 103 1.61 11.17 -21.79
CA VAL A 103 2.99 10.78 -22.06
C VAL A 103 3.10 9.27 -22.24
N TYR A 104 2.29 8.48 -21.55
CA TYR A 104 2.54 7.05 -21.41
C TYR A 104 1.52 6.15 -22.11
N ARG A 105 2.02 5.27 -22.98
CA ARG A 105 1.25 4.22 -23.67
C ARG A 105 1.34 2.89 -22.91
N VAL A 106 0.33 2.02 -23.07
CA VAL A 106 0.36 0.63 -22.54
C VAL A 106 1.62 -0.12 -22.96
N SER A 107 2.10 0.14 -24.17
CA SER A 107 3.33 -0.45 -24.68
C SER A 107 4.55 -0.11 -23.82
N GLU A 108 4.60 1.10 -23.26
CA GLU A 108 5.67 1.57 -22.39
C GLU A 108 5.53 0.99 -20.98
N LEU A 109 4.30 0.94 -20.44
CA LEU A 109 3.98 0.22 -19.20
C LEU A 109 4.51 -1.22 -19.23
N ARG A 110 4.13 -1.99 -20.26
CA ARG A 110 4.51 -3.40 -20.43
C ARG A 110 6.02 -3.60 -20.65
N SER A 111 6.68 -2.60 -21.23
CA SER A 111 8.12 -2.65 -21.52
C SER A 111 8.97 -2.22 -20.33
N SER A 112 8.39 -1.56 -19.32
CA SER A 112 9.15 -1.09 -18.16
C SER A 112 9.73 -2.25 -17.35
N ALA A 113 10.98 -2.09 -16.91
CA ALA A 113 11.65 -3.09 -16.09
C ALA A 113 10.94 -3.29 -14.74
N THR A 114 10.39 -2.21 -14.18
CA THR A 114 9.65 -2.20 -12.91
C THR A 114 8.37 -3.04 -13.03
N PHE A 115 7.54 -2.81 -14.06
CA PHE A 115 6.33 -3.60 -14.28
C PHE A 115 6.62 -5.10 -14.44
N ARG A 116 7.69 -5.45 -15.15
CA ARG A 116 8.09 -6.84 -15.38
C ARG A 116 8.55 -7.57 -14.12
N LYS A 117 9.03 -6.84 -13.10
CA LYS A 117 9.42 -7.41 -11.80
C LYS A 117 8.22 -7.70 -10.90
N LEU A 118 7.04 -7.15 -11.21
CA LEU A 118 5.85 -7.37 -10.41
C LEU A 118 5.36 -8.82 -10.52
N PRO A 119 4.70 -9.35 -9.47
CA PRO A 119 4.00 -10.62 -9.56
C PRO A 119 3.02 -10.65 -10.74
N ALA A 120 2.86 -11.80 -11.39
CA ALA A 120 1.97 -11.95 -12.53
C ALA A 120 0.53 -11.51 -12.24
N SER A 121 0.05 -11.73 -11.01
CA SER A 121 -1.26 -11.27 -10.53
C SER A 121 -1.39 -9.74 -10.56
N ALA A 122 -0.35 -9.01 -10.13
CA ALA A 122 -0.33 -7.56 -10.17
C ALA A 122 -0.28 -7.04 -11.62
N GLN A 123 0.53 -7.68 -12.48
CA GLN A 123 0.61 -7.33 -13.90
C GLN A 123 -0.75 -7.45 -14.60
N VAL A 124 -1.44 -8.58 -14.40
CA VAL A 124 -2.78 -8.82 -14.96
C VAL A 124 -3.76 -7.77 -14.44
N LYS A 125 -3.77 -7.51 -13.13
CA LYS A 125 -4.69 -6.55 -12.52
C LYS A 125 -4.51 -5.13 -13.07
N ILE A 126 -3.26 -4.66 -13.19
CA ILE A 126 -2.94 -3.35 -13.76
C ILE A 126 -3.43 -3.26 -15.22
N LEU A 127 -3.15 -4.27 -16.04
CA LEU A 127 -3.56 -4.28 -17.45
C LEU A 127 -5.08 -4.37 -17.61
N THR A 128 -5.76 -5.18 -16.79
CA THR A 128 -7.22 -5.27 -16.78
C THR A 128 -7.84 -3.92 -16.43
N ARG A 129 -7.37 -3.26 -15.35
CA ARG A 129 -7.88 -1.93 -14.99
C ARG A 129 -7.58 -0.87 -16.03
N TYR A 130 -6.42 -0.94 -16.69
CA TYR A 130 -6.14 -0.08 -17.83
C TYR A 130 -7.16 -0.28 -18.95
N LEU A 131 -7.51 -1.52 -19.31
CA LEU A 131 -8.50 -1.74 -20.35
C LEU A 131 -9.87 -1.17 -19.95
N GLU A 132 -10.31 -1.41 -18.71
CA GLU A 132 -11.58 -0.92 -18.18
C GLU A 132 -11.67 0.60 -18.10
N LEU A 133 -10.59 1.32 -17.82
CA LEU A 133 -10.61 2.78 -17.67
C LEU A 133 -10.49 3.54 -19.01
N PHE A 134 -10.07 2.87 -20.08
CA PHE A 134 -9.68 3.53 -21.32
C PHE A 134 -10.40 3.00 -22.57
N TYR A 135 -10.92 1.78 -22.54
CA TYR A 135 -11.54 1.14 -23.71
C TYR A 135 -12.94 0.57 -23.47
N PHE A 136 -13.40 0.52 -22.22
CA PHE A 136 -14.76 0.16 -21.83
C PHE A 136 -15.39 1.33 -21.07
#